data_AF-A0A350EQJ5-F1
#
_entry.id   AF-A0A350EQJ5-F1
#
_cell.length_a   1.000
_cell.length_b   1.000
_cell.length_c   1.000
_cell.angle_alpha   90.00
_cell.angle_beta   90.00
_cell.angle_gamma   90.00
#
_symmetry.space_group_name_H-M   'P 1'
#
loop_
_entity.id
_entity.type
_entity.pdbx_description
1 polymer ?
#
loop_
_entity_poly.entity_id
_entity_poly.type
_entity_poly.pdbx_seq_one_letter_code
_entity_poly.pdbx_strand_id
1 'polypeptide(L)'
;LALLDDRAILAIRNSLAKLTRRRVKPVAEPARMGHPGSSREPALRRTRRWATGVYAAVVVLIGAAQLENSFGFRSTGQGPVSWLRRQLAPFMLVNSYGLFRVMTTARPELMVEGSIDGIEWRAYAFKHKPGATDRAPGFLLLHMPRLDWQMWFAALSEGDPPRWLGGFSEALFRRSPDVLDLLAGNPFPEDGPRYLRMLALQYRFTSRAERAETGDWWIGARKRYYVPIMRWEPAAGAVPSSGADRP
;
A
#
# COMPACT_ATOMS: atom_id res chain seq x y z
N LEU A 1 1.52 12.14 5.32
CA LEU A 1 1.11 10.77 5.70
C LEU A 1 1.86 10.42 6.97
N ALA A 2 1.22 10.44 8.14
CA ALA A 2 1.90 10.09 9.39
C ALA A 2 2.04 8.57 9.45
N LEU A 3 3.26 8.05 9.27
CA LEU A 3 3.57 6.63 9.43
C LEU A 3 3.64 6.35 10.93
N LEU A 4 2.72 5.53 11.44
CA LEU A 4 2.78 5.02 12.79
C LEU A 4 3.32 3.60 12.72
N ASP A 5 4.49 3.39 13.31
CA ASP A 5 5.06 2.07 13.57
C ASP A 5 4.33 1.39 14.74
N ASP A 6 4.49 0.09 14.90
CA ASP A 6 3.72 -0.78 15.82
C ASP A 6 3.78 -0.28 17.28
N ARG A 7 4.87 0.40 17.66
CA ARG A 7 5.05 1.02 18.99
C ARG A 7 4.21 2.27 19.20
N ALA A 8 3.92 3.04 18.14
CA ALA A 8 3.19 4.30 18.24
C ALA A 8 1.70 4.09 18.55
N ILE A 9 1.13 2.96 18.11
CA ILE A 9 -0.27 2.58 18.36
C ILE A 9 -0.53 2.35 19.86
N LEU A 10 0.43 1.74 20.57
CA LEU A 10 0.31 1.48 22.01
C LEU A 10 0.41 2.76 22.86
N ALA A 11 1.19 3.75 22.42
CA ALA A 11 1.33 5.04 23.12
C ALA A 11 0.08 5.93 23.01
N ILE A 12 -0.64 5.84 21.88
CA ILE A 12 -1.88 6.59 21.62
C ILE A 12 -2.99 6.13 22.58
N ARG A 13 -3.08 4.83 22.88
CA ARG A 13 -4.07 4.25 23.81
C ARG A 13 -4.02 4.88 25.21
N ASN A 14 -2.82 5.19 25.71
CA ASN A 14 -2.62 5.76 27.04
C ASN A 14 -2.75 7.30 27.08
N SER A 15 -2.64 7.95 25.92
CA SER A 15 -2.66 9.42 25.79
C SER A 15 -4.07 9.98 25.58
N LEU A 16 -4.94 9.23 24.90
CA LEU A 16 -6.35 9.61 24.67
C LEU A 16 -7.17 9.71 25.98
N ALA A 17 -6.78 8.97 27.02
CA ALA A 17 -7.42 9.06 28.34
C ALA A 17 -7.15 10.40 29.07
N LYS A 18 -6.11 11.15 28.68
CA LYS A 18 -5.71 12.41 29.34
C LYS A 18 -6.28 13.68 28.68
N LEU A 19 -6.80 13.58 27.44
CA LEU A 19 -7.26 14.74 26.67
C LEU A 19 -8.68 15.23 26.99
N THR A 20 -9.46 14.48 27.78
CA THR A 20 -10.88 14.80 28.03
C THR A 20 -11.15 15.73 29.22
N ARG A 21 -10.12 16.27 29.90
CA ARG A 21 -10.29 17.12 31.11
C ARG A 21 -9.52 18.44 31.13
N ARG A 22 -9.57 19.23 30.06
CA ARG A 22 -9.28 20.68 30.17
C ARG A 22 -10.32 21.52 29.45
N ARG A 23 -11.41 21.83 30.15
CA ARG A 23 -12.25 22.99 29.80
C ARG A 23 -11.57 24.24 30.33
N VAL A 24 -10.96 25.02 29.45
CA VAL A 24 -10.53 26.39 29.75
C VAL A 24 -11.79 27.25 29.81
N LYS A 25 -12.12 27.81 30.98
CA LYS A 25 -13.15 28.84 31.08
C LYS A 25 -12.53 30.17 30.60
N PRO A 26 -13.22 30.96 29.74
CA PRO A 26 -12.72 32.26 29.35
C PRO A 26 -12.73 33.21 30.57
N VAL A 27 -11.66 33.97 30.73
CA VAL A 27 -11.56 35.07 31.69
C VAL A 27 -12.55 36.16 31.24
N ALA A 28 -13.34 36.68 32.18
CA ALA A 28 -14.30 37.75 31.91
C ALA A 28 -13.58 38.99 31.35
N GLU A 29 -14.02 39.47 30.20
CA GLU A 29 -13.48 40.66 29.53
C GLU A 29 -13.86 41.91 30.35
N PRO A 30 -12.94 42.85 30.64
CA PRO A 30 -13.30 44.07 31.34
C PRO A 30 -14.26 44.90 30.48
N ALA A 31 -15.22 45.53 31.15
CA ALA A 31 -16.30 46.30 30.53
C ALA A 31 -15.75 47.34 29.54
N ARG A 32 -16.11 47.18 28.26
CA ARG A 32 -15.75 48.14 27.20
C ARG A 32 -16.49 49.45 27.45
N MET A 33 -15.76 50.52 27.75
CA MET A 33 -16.27 51.89 27.62
C MET A 33 -16.70 52.11 26.17
N GLY A 34 -17.94 52.57 25.99
CA GLY A 34 -18.59 52.68 24.69
C GLY A 34 -17.89 53.67 23.75
N HIS A 35 -17.40 53.17 22.63
CA HIS A 35 -17.17 53.98 21.44
C HIS A 35 -18.48 54.06 20.64
N PRO A 36 -18.87 55.25 20.12
CA PRO A 36 -20.07 55.39 19.34
C PRO A 36 -19.93 54.67 17.99
N GLY A 37 -20.63 53.54 17.86
CA GLY A 37 -21.28 53.06 16.64
C GLY A 37 -20.44 52.88 15.37
N SER A 38 -19.71 51.78 15.25
CA SER A 38 -19.38 51.20 13.93
C SER A 38 -20.58 50.39 13.40
N SER A 39 -21.62 51.07 12.94
CA SER A 39 -22.84 50.48 12.36
C SER A 39 -22.61 49.58 11.12
N ARG A 40 -21.36 49.43 10.65
CA ARG A 40 -20.93 48.52 9.58
C ARG A 40 -20.45 47.13 10.06
N GLU A 41 -20.15 46.93 11.34
CA GLU A 41 -19.63 45.66 11.87
C GLU A 41 -20.56 44.43 11.74
N PRO A 42 -21.88 44.52 12.01
CA PRO A 42 -22.77 43.36 11.86
C PRO A 42 -22.99 42.98 10.40
N ALA A 43 -23.00 43.97 9.49
CA ALA A 43 -23.14 43.76 8.05
C ALA A 43 -21.91 43.03 7.47
N LEU A 44 -20.69 43.47 7.80
CA LEU A 44 -19.45 42.82 7.37
C LEU A 44 -19.33 41.39 7.91
N ARG A 45 -19.73 41.15 9.16
CA ARG A 45 -19.79 39.80 9.75
C ARG A 45 -20.79 38.90 9.03
N ARG A 46 -21.95 39.43 8.65
CA ARG A 46 -22.99 38.71 7.89
C ARG A 46 -22.47 38.35 6.49
N THR A 47 -21.89 39.31 5.77
CA THR A 47 -21.31 39.08 4.43
C THR A 47 -20.18 38.07 4.47
N ARG A 48 -19.29 38.14 5.45
CA ARG A 48 -18.20 37.15 5.63
C ARG A 48 -18.75 35.74 5.88
N ARG A 49 -19.78 35.59 6.72
CA ARG A 49 -20.42 34.28 6.97
C ARG A 49 -21.06 33.70 5.71
N TRP A 50 -21.76 34.53 4.94
CA TRP A 50 -22.32 34.11 3.65
C TRP A 50 -21.23 33.71 2.66
N ALA A 51 -20.17 34.50 2.51
CA ALA A 51 -19.04 34.18 1.63
C ALA A 51 -18.35 32.87 2.04
N THR A 52 -18.10 32.65 3.33
CA THR A 52 -17.56 31.38 3.83
C THR A 52 -18.51 30.21 3.60
N GLY A 53 -19.81 30.41 3.79
CA GLY A 53 -20.82 29.38 3.54
C GLY A 53 -20.89 28.97 2.07
N VAL A 54 -20.90 29.95 1.16
CA VAL A 54 -20.87 29.70 -0.30
C VAL A 54 -19.58 28.99 -0.70
N TYR A 55 -18.43 29.43 -0.20
CA TYR A 55 -17.15 28.77 -0.47
C TYR A 55 -17.14 27.32 0.02
N ALA A 56 -17.59 27.07 1.25
CA ALA A 56 -17.68 25.72 1.80
C ALA A 56 -18.63 24.83 0.98
N ALA A 57 -19.79 25.36 0.57
CA ALA A 57 -20.73 24.64 -0.27
C ALA A 57 -20.12 24.27 -1.63
N VAL A 58 -19.39 25.19 -2.27
CA VAL A 58 -18.67 24.93 -3.53
C VAL A 58 -17.62 23.82 -3.36
N VAL A 59 -16.81 23.88 -2.29
CA VAL A 59 -15.79 22.85 -2.00
C VAL A 59 -16.45 21.48 -1.75
N VAL A 60 -17.53 21.43 -0.97
CA VAL A 60 -18.25 20.18 -0.68
C VAL A 60 -18.90 19.60 -1.94
N LEU A 61 -19.52 20.41 -2.78
CA LEU A 61 -20.16 19.96 -4.02
C LEU A 61 -19.12 19.40 -5.01
N ILE A 62 -17.98 20.09 -5.18
CA ILE A 62 -16.91 19.62 -6.07
C ILE A 62 -16.26 18.36 -5.48
N GLY A 63 -16.05 18.30 -4.17
CA GLY A 63 -15.54 17.13 -3.46
C GLY A 63 -16.45 15.90 -3.59
N ALA A 64 -17.76 16.09 -3.43
CA ALA A 64 -18.76 15.04 -3.60
C ALA A 64 -18.78 14.51 -5.05
N ALA A 65 -18.74 15.40 -6.05
CA ALA A 65 -18.67 15.01 -7.45
C ALA A 65 -17.35 14.27 -7.78
N GLN A 66 -16.23 14.65 -7.15
CA GLN A 66 -14.97 13.94 -7.29
C GLN A 66 -15.01 12.54 -6.65
N LEU A 67 -15.67 12.41 -5.50
CA LEU A 67 -15.88 11.15 -4.82
C LEU A 67 -16.77 10.21 -5.63
N GLU A 68 -17.88 10.69 -6.19
CA GLU A 68 -18.77 9.94 -7.08
C GLU A 68 -18.00 9.37 -8.28
N ASN A 69 -17.20 10.22 -8.96
CA ASN A 69 -16.33 9.78 -10.05
C ASN A 69 -15.29 8.72 -9.61
N SER A 70 -14.81 8.79 -8.37
CA SER A 70 -13.84 7.82 -7.83
C SER A 70 -14.47 6.44 -7.61
N PHE A 71 -15.77 6.37 -7.37
CA PHE A 71 -16.51 5.11 -7.21
C PHE A 71 -16.97 4.47 -8.52
N GLY A 72 -16.50 4.97 -9.67
CA GLY A 72 -16.82 4.39 -10.97
C GLY A 72 -18.22 4.74 -11.48
N PHE A 73 -18.99 5.54 -10.73
CA PHE A 73 -20.10 6.30 -11.28
C PHE A 73 -19.49 7.37 -12.18
N ARG A 74 -19.19 6.98 -13.42
CA ARG A 74 -18.80 7.91 -14.47
C ARG A 74 -20.02 8.75 -14.79
N SER A 75 -20.36 9.69 -13.92
CA SER A 75 -21.19 10.82 -14.27
C SER A 75 -20.53 11.41 -15.52
N THR A 76 -21.22 11.25 -16.65
CA THR A 76 -20.82 11.77 -17.96
C THR A 76 -20.21 13.14 -17.70
N GLY A 77 -18.97 13.41 -18.10
CA GLY A 77 -18.21 14.63 -17.72
C GLY A 77 -18.81 15.98 -18.18
N GLN A 78 -20.11 15.98 -18.44
CA GLN A 78 -21.00 17.00 -18.94
C GLN A 78 -21.91 17.44 -17.79
N GLY A 79 -22.04 18.76 -17.60
CA GLY A 79 -22.83 19.34 -16.52
C GLY A 79 -22.11 20.50 -15.81
N PRO A 80 -22.86 21.35 -15.09
CA PRO A 80 -22.34 22.58 -14.49
C PRO A 80 -21.27 22.31 -13.42
N VAL A 81 -21.41 21.23 -12.64
CA VAL A 81 -20.43 20.85 -11.62
C VAL A 81 -19.10 20.40 -12.25
N SER A 82 -19.17 19.61 -13.34
CA SER A 82 -18.00 19.18 -14.10
C SER A 82 -17.28 20.34 -14.80
N TRP A 83 -18.02 21.32 -15.32
CA TRP A 83 -17.45 22.56 -15.87
C TRP A 83 -16.74 23.37 -14.78
N LEU A 84 -17.40 23.60 -13.64
CA LEU A 84 -16.84 24.37 -12.52
C LEU A 84 -15.58 23.71 -11.97
N ARG A 85 -15.59 22.37 -11.85
CA ARG A 85 -14.41 21.60 -11.48
C ARG A 85 -13.23 21.82 -12.44
N ARG A 86 -13.47 21.86 -13.76
CA ARG A 86 -12.41 22.12 -14.74
C ARG A 86 -11.81 23.52 -14.60
N GLN A 87 -12.65 24.53 -14.36
CA GLN A 87 -12.18 25.91 -14.14
C GLN A 87 -11.37 26.05 -12.84
N LEU A 88 -11.74 25.29 -11.80
CA LEU A 88 -11.08 25.34 -10.49
C LEU A 88 -9.88 24.38 -10.35
N ALA A 89 -9.68 23.48 -11.32
CA ALA A 89 -8.57 22.51 -11.30
C ALA A 89 -7.17 23.16 -11.19
N PRO A 90 -6.84 24.26 -11.90
CA PRO A 90 -5.52 24.90 -11.78
C PRO A 90 -5.21 25.43 -10.38
N PHE A 91 -6.25 25.77 -9.61
CA PHE A 91 -6.10 26.28 -8.25
C PHE A 91 -5.88 25.17 -7.22
N MET A 92 -5.98 23.90 -7.63
CA MET A 92 -5.71 22.76 -6.77
C MET A 92 -6.57 22.75 -5.48
N LEU A 93 -7.78 23.33 -5.55
CA LEU A 93 -8.67 23.48 -4.40
C LEU A 93 -9.31 22.15 -3.97
N VAL A 94 -9.61 21.27 -4.93
CA VAL A 94 -10.14 19.93 -4.69
C VAL A 94 -9.44 18.98 -5.66
N ASN A 95 -8.52 18.15 -5.14
CA ASN A 95 -7.75 17.20 -5.94
C ASN A 95 -7.87 15.78 -5.43
N SER A 96 -7.74 14.84 -6.36
CA SER A 96 -7.47 13.45 -6.05
C SER A 96 -6.00 13.32 -5.69
N TYR A 97 -5.66 13.57 -4.43
CA TYR A 97 -4.31 13.29 -3.93
C TYR A 97 -4.15 11.80 -3.74
N GLY A 98 -3.33 11.18 -4.59
CA GLY A 98 -2.96 9.78 -4.44
C GLY A 98 -1.83 9.44 -5.40
N LEU A 99 -0.74 8.87 -4.86
CA LEU A 99 0.40 8.38 -5.63
C LEU A 99 -0.02 7.38 -6.73
N PHE A 100 -1.20 6.79 -6.59
CA PHE A 100 -1.77 5.81 -7.49
C PHE A 100 -3.22 6.15 -7.91
N ARG A 101 -3.43 7.38 -8.38
CA ARG A 101 -4.75 7.84 -8.84
C ARG A 101 -5.33 6.99 -9.98
N VAL A 102 -4.46 6.40 -10.81
CA VAL A 102 -4.83 5.44 -11.85
C VAL A 102 -4.07 4.16 -11.55
N MET A 103 -4.80 3.07 -11.35
CA MET A 103 -4.25 1.75 -11.06
C MET A 103 -4.44 0.81 -12.25
N THR A 104 -3.58 -0.20 -12.34
CA THR A 104 -3.68 -1.25 -13.35
C THR A 104 -4.89 -2.13 -13.10
N THR A 105 -5.53 -2.61 -14.17
CA THR A 105 -6.66 -3.56 -14.10
C THR A 105 -6.17 -5.01 -14.02
N ALA A 106 -4.95 -5.27 -14.49
CA ALA A 106 -4.19 -6.50 -14.26
C ALA A 106 -3.19 -6.30 -13.12
N ARG A 107 -2.88 -7.38 -12.42
CA ARG A 107 -1.99 -7.40 -11.26
C ARG A 107 -0.80 -8.32 -11.57
N PRO A 108 0.29 -7.79 -12.14
CA PRO A 108 1.51 -8.56 -12.30
C PRO A 108 2.09 -8.87 -10.93
N GLU A 109 2.52 -10.12 -10.74
CA GLU A 109 3.04 -10.62 -9.49
C GLU A 109 4.24 -11.53 -9.73
N LEU A 110 5.22 -11.45 -8.83
CA LEU A 110 6.33 -12.39 -8.78
C LEU A 110 6.03 -13.52 -7.81
N MET A 111 6.11 -14.74 -8.32
CA MET A 111 6.10 -15.96 -7.53
C MET A 111 7.52 -16.47 -7.40
N VAL A 112 7.92 -16.73 -6.16
CA VAL A 112 9.26 -17.24 -5.83
C VAL A 112 9.11 -18.73 -5.57
N GLU A 113 9.81 -19.54 -6.36
CA GLU A 113 9.82 -20.99 -6.20
C GLU A 113 11.22 -21.46 -5.85
N GLY A 114 11.28 -22.40 -4.91
CA GLY A 114 12.50 -23.15 -4.63
C GLY A 114 12.38 -24.59 -5.11
N SER A 115 13.52 -25.25 -5.22
CA SER A 115 13.62 -26.68 -5.52
C SER A 115 14.87 -27.27 -4.89
N ILE A 116 14.81 -28.55 -4.53
CA ILE A 116 15.95 -29.32 -4.00
C ILE A 116 16.69 -30.02 -5.14
N ASP A 117 15.96 -30.47 -6.17
CA ASP A 117 16.44 -31.32 -7.26
C ASP A 117 16.47 -30.62 -8.63
N GLY A 118 15.85 -29.44 -8.74
CA GLY A 118 15.66 -28.70 -9.99
C GLY A 118 14.46 -29.20 -10.81
N ILE A 119 13.75 -30.22 -10.34
CA ILE A 119 12.61 -30.86 -11.04
C ILE A 119 11.31 -30.45 -10.35
N GLU A 120 11.21 -30.66 -9.04
CA GLU A 120 10.03 -30.28 -8.26
C GLU A 120 10.19 -28.88 -7.68
N TRP A 121 9.25 -28.00 -8.04
CA TRP A 121 9.28 -26.59 -7.64
C TRP A 121 8.14 -26.27 -6.70
N ARG A 122 8.46 -25.69 -5.54
CA ARG A 122 7.48 -25.29 -4.52
C ARG A 122 7.56 -23.80 -4.26
N ALA A 123 6.41 -23.14 -4.25
CA ALA A 123 6.31 -21.70 -4.09
C ALA A 123 6.38 -21.28 -2.62
N TYR A 124 7.12 -20.20 -2.34
CA TYR A 124 7.05 -19.50 -1.06
C TYR A 124 5.72 -18.74 -0.98
N ALA A 125 5.00 -18.92 0.13
CA ALA A 125 3.73 -18.25 0.35
C ALA A 125 3.97 -16.86 0.94
N PHE A 126 3.37 -15.83 0.34
CA PHE A 126 3.42 -14.45 0.83
C PHE A 126 2.19 -14.13 1.69
N LYS A 127 2.35 -13.20 2.64
CA LYS A 127 1.29 -12.86 3.60
C LYS A 127 0.13 -12.13 2.96
N HIS A 128 0.38 -11.29 1.96
CA HIS A 128 -0.60 -10.36 1.43
C HIS A 128 -0.67 -10.29 -0.10
N LYS A 129 0.24 -10.97 -0.82
CA LYS A 129 0.13 -11.15 -2.28
C LYS A 129 -0.93 -12.19 -2.64
N PRO A 130 -1.49 -12.11 -3.86
CA PRO A 130 -2.20 -13.22 -4.47
C PRO A 130 -1.29 -14.46 -4.48
N GLY A 131 -1.87 -15.60 -4.14
CA GLY A 131 -1.21 -16.91 -4.15
C GLY A 131 -2.17 -17.92 -4.76
N ALA A 132 -2.83 -18.70 -3.90
CA ALA A 132 -3.96 -19.52 -4.31
C ALA A 132 -5.11 -18.64 -4.86
N THR A 133 -5.79 -19.12 -5.91
CA THR A 133 -6.82 -18.36 -6.65
C THR A 133 -8.10 -18.17 -5.85
N ASP A 134 -8.39 -19.08 -4.92
CA ASP A 134 -9.49 -19.07 -3.97
C ASP A 134 -9.27 -18.12 -2.78
N ARG A 135 -8.06 -17.59 -2.62
CA ARG A 135 -7.73 -16.70 -1.50
C ARG A 135 -8.24 -15.28 -1.73
N ALA A 136 -9.16 -14.85 -0.88
CA ALA A 136 -9.66 -13.47 -0.88
C ALA A 136 -8.53 -12.44 -0.63
N PRO A 137 -8.57 -11.26 -1.28
CA PRO A 137 -7.71 -10.15 -0.92
C PRO A 137 -7.98 -9.68 0.51
N GLY A 138 -6.92 -9.46 1.29
CA GLY A 138 -7.02 -8.90 2.64
C GLY A 138 -7.15 -7.38 2.64
N PHE A 139 -7.83 -6.83 3.65
CA PHE A 139 -7.83 -5.39 3.93
C PHE A 139 -6.68 -5.03 4.85
N LEU A 140 -5.78 -4.17 4.37
CA LEU A 140 -4.61 -3.71 5.10
C LEU A 140 -4.81 -2.24 5.42
N LEU A 141 -5.29 -1.97 6.64
CA LEU A 141 -5.63 -0.62 7.07
C LEU A 141 -4.37 0.25 7.22
N LEU A 142 -3.71 0.15 8.37
CA LEU A 142 -2.51 0.94 8.71
C LEU A 142 -1.22 0.14 8.56
N HIS A 143 -1.31 -1.12 8.16
CA HIS A 143 -0.16 -1.98 7.94
C HIS A 143 0.29 -1.92 6.49
N MET A 144 1.59 -1.68 6.27
CA MET A 144 2.20 -1.67 4.95
C MET A 144 3.20 -2.84 4.83
N PRO A 145 2.82 -3.95 4.17
CA PRO A 145 3.69 -5.11 4.05
C PRO A 145 4.81 -4.83 3.07
N ARG A 146 5.97 -4.43 3.62
CA ARG A 146 7.08 -3.90 2.81
C ARG A 146 7.58 -4.91 1.76
N LEU A 147 7.74 -6.18 2.12
CA LEU A 147 8.22 -7.20 1.18
C LEU A 147 7.21 -7.45 0.05
N ASP A 148 5.95 -7.74 0.38
CA ASP A 148 4.88 -7.98 -0.59
C ASP A 148 4.73 -6.82 -1.58
N TRP A 149 4.85 -5.59 -1.07
CA TRP A 149 4.80 -4.34 -1.81
C TRP A 149 6.01 -4.15 -2.73
N GLN A 150 7.22 -4.39 -2.23
CA GLN A 150 8.45 -4.36 -3.05
C GLN A 150 8.40 -5.39 -4.17
N MET A 151 7.89 -6.60 -3.89
CA MET A 151 7.68 -7.64 -4.89
C MET A 151 6.67 -7.23 -5.97
N TRP A 152 5.64 -6.45 -5.61
CA TRP A 152 4.67 -5.92 -6.59
C TRP A 152 5.35 -4.88 -7.49
N PHE A 153 6.14 -3.96 -6.93
CA PHE A 153 6.92 -3.02 -7.74
C PHE A 153 7.92 -3.71 -8.66
N ALA A 154 8.61 -4.74 -8.17
CA ALA A 154 9.52 -5.52 -9.01
C ALA A 154 8.79 -6.15 -10.20
N ALA A 155 7.57 -6.66 -10.00
CA ALA A 155 6.75 -7.25 -11.05
C ALA A 155 6.30 -6.24 -12.13
N LEU A 156 6.27 -4.95 -11.82
CA LEU A 156 5.92 -3.88 -12.76
C LEU A 156 7.09 -3.48 -13.66
N SER A 157 8.34 -3.80 -13.28
CA SER A 157 9.52 -3.47 -14.08
C SER A 157 9.71 -4.49 -15.19
N GLU A 158 9.87 -4.02 -16.43
CA GLU A 158 10.26 -4.85 -17.58
C GLU A 158 11.78 -4.95 -17.75
N GLY A 159 12.55 -4.17 -16.98
CA GLY A 159 14.01 -4.15 -17.01
C GLY A 159 14.65 -5.11 -16.00
N ASP A 160 15.92 -4.83 -15.67
CA ASP A 160 16.70 -5.65 -14.75
C ASP A 160 16.03 -5.79 -13.38
N PRO A 161 16.12 -6.98 -12.75
CA PRO A 161 15.65 -7.17 -11.39
C PRO A 161 16.29 -6.17 -10.42
N PRO A 162 15.54 -5.55 -9.50
CA PRO A 162 16.11 -4.65 -8.50
C PRO A 162 17.16 -5.35 -7.64
N ARG A 163 18.25 -4.66 -7.31
CA ARG A 163 19.43 -5.20 -6.59
C ARG A 163 19.09 -5.96 -5.30
N TRP A 164 18.05 -5.53 -4.58
CA TRP A 164 17.64 -6.16 -3.32
C TRP A 164 17.13 -7.61 -3.52
N LEU A 165 16.64 -7.98 -4.71
CA LEU A 165 16.19 -9.35 -5.00
C LEU A 165 17.33 -10.36 -4.89
N GLY A 166 18.57 -9.96 -5.21
CA GLY A 166 19.74 -10.80 -5.02
C GLY A 166 19.96 -11.13 -3.54
N GLY A 167 19.97 -10.11 -2.69
CA GLY A 167 20.10 -10.30 -1.23
C GLY A 167 18.91 -11.07 -0.62
N PHE A 168 17.70 -10.85 -1.13
CA PHE A 168 16.54 -11.66 -0.74
C PHE A 168 16.70 -13.12 -1.14
N SER A 169 17.18 -13.42 -2.35
CA SER A 169 17.42 -14.79 -2.82
C SER A 169 18.51 -15.48 -2.00
N GLU A 170 19.61 -14.79 -1.72
CA GLU A 170 20.65 -15.27 -0.82
C GLU A 170 20.12 -15.57 0.58
N ALA A 171 19.29 -14.69 1.14
CA ALA A 171 18.68 -14.91 2.44
C ALA A 171 17.74 -16.12 2.47
N LEU A 172 17.04 -16.42 1.37
CA LEU A 172 16.25 -17.65 1.24
C LEU A 172 17.12 -18.90 1.19
N PHE A 173 18.22 -18.87 0.42
CA PHE A 173 19.19 -19.97 0.39
C PHE A 173 19.83 -20.23 1.76
N ARG A 174 20.22 -19.15 2.45
CA ARG A 174 20.79 -19.21 3.81
C ARG A 174 19.74 -19.45 4.90
N ARG A 175 18.45 -19.42 4.55
CA ARG A 175 17.32 -19.59 5.47
C ARG A 175 17.36 -18.62 6.65
N SER A 176 17.63 -17.36 6.36
CA SER A 176 17.61 -16.29 7.37
C SER A 176 16.23 -16.24 8.06
N PRO A 177 16.15 -16.43 9.40
CA PRO A 177 14.89 -16.40 10.13
C PRO A 177 14.14 -15.09 9.93
N ASP A 178 14.85 -13.96 9.98
CA ASP A 178 14.28 -12.62 9.80
C ASP A 178 13.58 -12.45 8.45
N VAL A 179 14.09 -13.08 7.38
CA VAL A 179 13.50 -13.03 6.04
C VAL A 179 12.37 -14.03 5.90
N LEU A 180 12.52 -15.24 6.45
CA LEU A 180 11.47 -16.26 6.43
C LEU A 180 10.23 -15.80 7.22
N ASP A 181 10.42 -15.04 8.30
CA ASP A 181 9.34 -14.45 9.10
C ASP A 181 8.53 -13.41 8.33
N LEU A 182 9.05 -12.84 7.24
CA LEU A 182 8.28 -11.96 6.35
C LEU A 182 7.31 -12.74 5.46
N LEU A 183 7.54 -14.03 5.25
CA LEU A 183 6.71 -14.92 4.45
C LEU A 183 5.60 -15.54 5.30
N ALA A 184 4.55 -16.02 4.64
CA ALA A 184 3.47 -16.77 5.27
C ALA A 184 3.80 -18.26 5.43
N GLY A 185 4.66 -18.80 4.57
CA GLY A 185 5.01 -20.21 4.61
C GLY A 185 6.32 -20.49 3.86
N ASN A 186 7.15 -21.33 4.49
CA ASN A 186 8.39 -21.85 3.93
C ASN A 186 8.20 -23.33 3.53
N PRO A 187 8.25 -23.68 2.24
CA PRO A 187 8.16 -25.08 1.79
C PRO A 187 9.43 -25.91 2.04
N PHE A 188 10.52 -25.31 2.54
CA PHE A 188 11.80 -25.96 2.80
C PHE A 188 12.26 -25.77 4.26
N PRO A 189 11.59 -26.41 5.25
CA PRO A 189 11.94 -26.27 6.66
C PRO A 189 13.19 -27.04 7.10
N GLU A 190 13.66 -28.04 6.34
CA GLU A 190 14.75 -28.93 6.78
C GLU A 190 16.11 -28.63 6.14
N ASP A 191 16.21 -28.64 4.80
CA ASP A 191 17.49 -28.47 4.08
C ASP A 191 17.60 -27.17 3.29
N GLY A 192 16.51 -26.40 3.20
CA GLY A 192 16.42 -25.25 2.30
C GLY A 192 16.39 -25.65 0.81
N PRO A 193 16.16 -24.69 -0.10
CA PRO A 193 16.24 -24.94 -1.53
C PRO A 193 17.70 -24.98 -2.00
N ARG A 194 18.01 -25.82 -3.01
CA ARG A 194 19.28 -25.75 -3.77
C ARG A 194 19.19 -24.85 -4.99
N TYR A 195 17.97 -24.69 -5.50
CA TYR A 195 17.65 -23.88 -6.65
C TYR A 195 16.52 -22.91 -6.30
N LEU A 196 16.61 -21.69 -6.82
CA LEU A 196 15.53 -20.71 -6.77
C LEU A 196 15.19 -20.24 -8.18
N ARG A 197 13.93 -19.94 -8.44
CA ARG A 197 13.52 -19.23 -9.64
C ARG A 197 12.41 -18.24 -9.28
N MET A 198 12.25 -17.22 -10.11
CA MET A 198 11.17 -16.26 -9.95
C MET A 198 10.37 -16.16 -11.23
N LEU A 199 9.07 -16.39 -11.11
CA LEU A 199 8.14 -16.37 -12.23
C LEU A 199 7.24 -15.14 -12.13
N ALA A 200 7.09 -14.41 -13.22
CA ALA A 200 6.07 -13.39 -13.37
C ALA A 200 4.75 -14.04 -13.79
N LEU A 201 3.67 -13.69 -13.08
CA LEU A 201 2.30 -14.04 -13.40
C LEU A 201 1.48 -12.77 -13.52
N GLN A 202 0.44 -12.81 -14.35
CA GLN A 202 -0.59 -11.78 -14.33
C GLN A 202 -1.84 -12.34 -13.67
N TYR A 203 -2.27 -11.71 -12.59
CA TYR A 203 -3.57 -11.98 -11.98
C TYR A 203 -4.60 -10.95 -12.44
N ARG A 204 -5.84 -11.40 -12.59
CA ARG A 204 -7.01 -10.52 -12.64
C ARG A 204 -8.03 -10.99 -11.63
N PHE A 205 -8.89 -10.08 -11.19
CA PHE A 205 -10.07 -10.48 -10.42
C PHE A 205 -11.04 -11.26 -11.29
N THR A 206 -11.72 -12.22 -10.67
CA THR A 206 -12.92 -12.85 -11.22
C THR A 206 -14.06 -11.83 -11.29
N SER A 207 -14.89 -11.97 -12.31
CA SER A 207 -16.20 -11.33 -12.34
C SER A 207 -17.13 -11.98 -11.30
N ARG A 208 -18.27 -11.33 -11.00
CA ARG A 208 -19.27 -11.90 -10.09
C ARG A 208 -19.81 -13.25 -10.58
N ALA A 209 -19.94 -13.43 -11.89
CA ALA A 209 -20.40 -14.68 -12.49
C ALA A 209 -19.34 -15.79 -12.36
N GLU A 210 -18.10 -15.51 -12.78
CA GLU A 210 -16.98 -16.46 -12.65
C GLU A 210 -16.77 -16.90 -11.20
N ARG A 211 -16.84 -15.97 -10.24
CA ARG A 211 -16.71 -16.28 -8.82
C ARG A 211 -17.87 -17.11 -8.27
N ALA A 212 -19.09 -16.89 -8.76
CA ALA A 212 -20.24 -17.69 -8.34
C ALA A 212 -20.12 -19.15 -8.82
N GLU A 213 -19.45 -19.37 -9.95
CA GLU A 213 -19.24 -20.69 -10.54
C GLU A 213 -18.04 -21.43 -9.92
N THR A 214 -16.88 -20.78 -9.82
CA THR A 214 -15.64 -21.45 -9.37
C THR A 214 -15.31 -21.23 -7.90
N GLY A 215 -15.87 -20.20 -7.27
CA GLY A 215 -15.48 -19.75 -5.93
C GLY A 215 -14.17 -18.95 -5.88
N ASP A 216 -13.42 -18.86 -6.98
CA ASP A 216 -12.13 -18.18 -7.02
C ASP A 216 -12.28 -16.65 -6.98
N TRP A 217 -11.30 -16.00 -6.35
CA TRP A 217 -11.14 -14.55 -6.38
C TRP A 217 -10.24 -14.08 -7.51
N TRP A 218 -9.32 -14.92 -7.95
CA TRP A 218 -8.30 -14.57 -8.92
C TRP A 218 -8.28 -15.55 -10.07
N ILE A 219 -8.02 -15.02 -11.25
CA ILE A 219 -7.66 -15.82 -12.42
C ILE A 219 -6.19 -15.53 -12.71
N GLY A 220 -5.38 -16.58 -12.60
CA GLY A 220 -3.95 -16.55 -12.92
C GLY A 220 -3.73 -16.80 -14.42
N ALA A 221 -2.89 -15.97 -15.04
CA ALA A 221 -2.45 -16.15 -16.42
C ALA A 221 -1.16 -16.99 -16.51
N ARG A 222 -0.62 -17.10 -17.72
CA ARG A 222 0.62 -17.83 -18.01
C ARG A 222 1.80 -17.32 -17.18
N LYS A 223 2.59 -18.27 -16.68
CA LYS A 223 3.86 -18.02 -16.01
C LYS A 223 4.94 -17.70 -17.04
N ARG A 224 5.74 -16.66 -16.79
CA ARG A 224 6.97 -16.36 -17.54
C ARG A 224 8.14 -16.26 -16.57
N TYR A 225 9.33 -16.69 -16.96
CA TYR A 225 10.52 -16.44 -16.16
C TYR A 225 10.76 -14.94 -16.01
N TYR A 226 10.95 -14.49 -14.78
CA TYR A 226 11.39 -13.14 -14.43
C TYR A 226 12.87 -13.16 -14.05
N VAL A 227 13.23 -14.06 -13.11
CA VAL A 227 14.62 -14.46 -12.86
C VAL A 227 14.74 -15.93 -13.24
N PRO A 228 15.75 -16.29 -14.07
CA PRO A 228 15.99 -17.69 -14.42
C PRO A 228 16.40 -18.51 -13.19
N ILE A 229 16.62 -19.80 -13.39
CA ILE A 229 17.04 -20.70 -12.31
C ILE A 229 18.40 -20.23 -11.77
N MET A 230 18.40 -19.89 -10.49
CA MET A 230 19.58 -19.60 -9.69
C MET A 230 19.95 -20.86 -8.92
N ARG A 231 21.24 -21.17 -8.89
CA ARG A 231 21.79 -22.22 -8.03
C ARG A 231 22.56 -21.56 -6.90
N TRP A 232 22.44 -22.08 -5.69
CA TRP A 232 23.29 -21.67 -4.59
C TRP A 232 24.70 -22.25 -4.79
N GLU A 233 25.67 -21.38 -5.03
CA GLU A 233 27.09 -21.69 -4.89
C GLU A 233 27.62 -20.83 -3.74
N PRO A 234 27.98 -21.44 -2.59
CA PRO A 234 28.67 -20.68 -1.56
C PRO A 234 29.98 -20.15 -2.16
N ALA A 235 30.26 -18.87 -1.96
CA ALA A 235 31.50 -18.26 -2.45
C ALA A 235 32.70 -19.12 -2.04
N ALA A 236 33.50 -19.53 -3.03
CA ALA A 236 34.70 -20.32 -2.81
C ALA A 236 35.68 -19.51 -1.94
N GLY A 237 35.65 -19.72 -0.62
CA GLY A 237 36.42 -18.88 0.31
C GLY A 237 36.42 -19.31 1.78
N ALA A 238 36.03 -20.54 2.08
CA ALA A 238 36.27 -21.15 3.40
C ALA A 238 36.78 -22.57 3.20
N VAL A 239 38.02 -22.69 2.72
CA VAL A 239 38.79 -23.92 2.86
C VAL A 239 38.99 -24.12 4.37
N PRO A 240 38.53 -25.23 4.98
CA PRO A 240 38.98 -25.57 6.32
C PRO A 240 40.49 -25.78 6.20
N SER A 241 41.29 -25.00 6.93
CA SER A 241 42.73 -25.19 7.00
C SER A 241 42.98 -26.66 7.31
N SER A 242 43.53 -27.40 6.34
CA SER A 242 44.01 -28.75 6.57
C SER A 242 45.09 -28.65 7.64
N GLY A 243 44.74 -29.05 8.86
CA GLY A 243 45.70 -29.31 9.91
C GLY A 243 46.58 -30.46 9.42
N ALA A 244 47.73 -30.09 8.87
CA ALA A 244 48.83 -30.99 8.73
C ALA A 244 49.23 -31.42 10.14
N ASP A 245 49.03 -32.69 10.46
CA ASP A 245 49.77 -33.34 11.53
C ASP A 245 50.10 -34.78 11.09
N ARG A 246 51.26 -34.90 10.47
CA ARG A 246 52.14 -36.07 10.62
C ARG A 246 53.49 -35.51 11.03
N PRO A 247 54.07 -36.07 12.09
CA PRO A 247 55.15 -37.03 11.87
C PRO A 247 54.70 -38.48 12.07
#